data_AF-A0A7S3GZQ6-F1
#
_entry.id   AF-A0A7S3GZQ6-F1
#
_cell.length_a   1.000
_cell.length_b   1.000
_cell.length_c   1.000
_cell.angle_alpha   90.00
_cell.angle_beta   90.00
_cell.angle_gamma   90.00
#
_symmetry.space_group_name_H-M   'P 1'
#
loop_
_entity.id
_entity.type
_entity.pdbx_description
1 polymer ?
#
loop_
_entity_poly.entity_id
_entity_poly.type
_entity_poly.pdbx_seq_one_letter_code
_entity_poly.pdbx_strand_id
1 'polypeptide(L)'
;SGDSCDATCSIAGGFCDAEPLSSVTNAAVFTSVVASTVSLETNNIIGASSTEFCQQGINVFPFAPAPVVITLNFGAVNDTLCSYPTDVSNLQGSCDIAFTDPPAQRFCNCKQTTAPPQSERRALFTPAAPAVIADPASVFFAGVSNATPRLRGKVV
;
A
#
# COMPACT_ATOMS: atom_id res chain seq x y z
N SER A 1 5.05 -8.95 1.56
CA SER A 1 4.88 -9.21 3.01
C SER A 1 5.57 -8.09 3.76
N GLY A 2 4.94 -7.54 4.81
CA GLY A 2 5.51 -6.44 5.59
C GLY A 2 5.28 -5.02 5.03
N ASP A 3 4.46 -4.86 3.99
CA ASP A 3 4.10 -3.51 3.53
C ASP A 3 3.08 -2.87 4.47
N SER A 4 3.20 -1.56 4.68
CA SER A 4 2.21 -0.78 5.40
C SER A 4 0.91 -0.68 4.58
N CYS A 5 -0.21 -0.36 5.25
CA CYS A 5 -1.46 -0.12 4.53
C CYS A 5 -1.38 1.12 3.64
N ASP A 6 -0.59 2.12 4.01
CA ASP A 6 -0.32 3.28 3.14
C ASP A 6 0.36 2.88 1.83
N ALA A 7 1.41 2.05 1.91
CA ALA A 7 2.11 1.55 0.72
C ALA A 7 1.16 0.70 -0.14
N THR A 8 0.42 -0.21 0.50
CA THR A 8 -0.54 -1.12 -0.13
C THR A 8 -1.65 -0.34 -0.87
N CYS A 9 -2.28 0.63 -0.21
CA CYS A 9 -3.35 1.42 -0.81
C CYS A 9 -2.83 2.37 -1.89
N SER A 10 -1.62 2.90 -1.75
CA SER A 10 -0.99 3.75 -2.77
C SER A 10 -0.79 2.98 -4.09
N ILE A 11 -0.37 1.70 -4.01
CA ILE A 11 -0.24 0.82 -5.18
C ILE A 11 -1.61 0.59 -5.83
N ALA A 12 -2.67 0.46 -5.03
CA ALA A 12 -4.03 0.31 -5.50
C ALA A 12 -4.67 1.63 -6.02
N GLY A 13 -3.93 2.74 -6.08
CA GLY A 13 -4.44 4.04 -6.54
C GLY A 13 -5.34 4.75 -5.53
N GLY A 14 -5.20 4.41 -4.25
CA GLY A 14 -5.99 4.97 -3.15
C GLY A 14 -5.15 5.47 -1.99
N PHE A 15 -5.82 5.73 -0.87
CA PHE A 15 -5.21 6.04 0.42
C PHE A 15 -5.81 5.15 1.50
N CYS A 16 -5.06 4.93 2.58
CA CYS A 16 -5.55 4.15 3.70
C CYS A 16 -6.45 5.00 4.61
N ASP A 17 -7.57 4.42 5.02
CA ASP A 17 -8.48 4.98 6.00
C ASP A 17 -8.47 4.09 7.26
N ALA A 18 -7.86 4.61 8.32
CA ALA A 18 -7.64 3.93 9.59
C ALA A 18 -8.92 3.72 10.42
N GLU A 19 -9.97 4.51 10.18
CA GLU A 19 -11.13 4.59 11.07
C GLU A 19 -11.83 3.23 11.24
N PRO A 20 -12.14 2.46 10.18
CA PRO A 20 -12.87 1.20 10.34
C PRO A 20 -12.03 0.13 11.04
N LEU A 21 -10.70 0.20 10.90
CA LEU A 21 -9.78 -0.75 11.55
C LEU A 21 -9.68 -0.50 13.06
N SER A 22 -9.93 0.73 13.51
CA SER A 22 -9.91 1.14 14.92
C SER A 22 -11.11 0.66 15.76
N SER A 23 -12.02 -0.11 15.17
CA SER A 23 -13.17 -0.73 15.87
C SER A 23 -13.13 -2.26 15.93
N VAL A 24 -12.14 -2.90 15.29
CA VAL A 24 -12.10 -4.35 15.14
C VAL A 24 -11.52 -5.00 16.39
N THR A 25 -12.38 -5.17 17.40
CA THR A 25 -12.01 -5.78 18.70
C THR A 25 -12.76 -7.05 19.04
N ASN A 26 -13.73 -7.45 18.22
CA ASN A 26 -14.52 -8.65 18.46
C ASN A 26 -14.61 -9.53 17.21
N ALA A 27 -14.91 -10.81 17.44
CA ALA A 27 -14.98 -11.82 16.39
C ALA A 27 -15.99 -11.47 15.29
N ALA A 28 -17.16 -10.92 15.64
CA ALA A 28 -18.22 -10.62 14.68
C ALA A 28 -17.79 -9.54 13.68
N VAL A 29 -17.21 -8.45 14.18
CA VAL A 29 -16.68 -7.36 13.35
C VAL A 29 -15.50 -7.85 12.52
N PHE A 30 -14.60 -8.64 13.12
CA PHE A 30 -13.48 -9.22 12.40
C PHE A 30 -13.94 -10.12 11.24
N THR A 31 -14.91 -11.00 11.46
CA THR A 31 -15.48 -11.84 10.40
C THR A 31 -16.08 -11.02 9.26
N SER A 32 -16.76 -9.91 9.56
CA SER A 32 -17.25 -8.99 8.53
C SER A 32 -16.12 -8.36 7.71
N VAL A 33 -15.02 -7.97 8.36
CA VAL A 33 -13.83 -7.45 7.65
C VAL A 33 -13.28 -8.50 6.70
N VAL A 34 -13.03 -9.73 7.18
CA VAL A 34 -12.49 -10.82 6.34
C VAL A 34 -13.40 -11.11 5.15
N ALA A 35 -14.71 -11.23 5.38
CA ALA A 35 -15.69 -11.53 4.32
C ALA A 35 -15.78 -10.42 3.25
N SER A 36 -15.46 -9.18 3.61
CA SER A 36 -15.44 -8.03 2.68
C SER A 36 -14.08 -7.78 2.03
N THR A 37 -13.03 -8.52 2.42
CA THR A 37 -11.68 -8.26 1.95
C THR A 37 -11.49 -8.79 0.53
N VAL A 38 -10.77 -8.01 -0.28
CA VAL A 38 -10.46 -8.32 -1.67
C VAL A 38 -8.94 -8.45 -1.84
N SER A 39 -8.48 -9.42 -2.62
CA SER A 39 -7.08 -9.50 -3.02
C SER A 39 -6.77 -8.43 -4.06
N LEU A 40 -5.69 -7.66 -3.85
CA LEU A 40 -5.23 -6.68 -4.82
C LEU A 40 -4.74 -7.31 -6.14
N GLU A 41 -4.29 -8.56 -6.10
CA GLU A 41 -3.79 -9.26 -7.28
C GLU A 41 -4.92 -9.72 -8.20
N THR A 42 -6.00 -10.25 -7.62
CA THR A 42 -7.09 -10.87 -8.38
C THR A 42 -8.35 -10.02 -8.44
N ASN A 43 -8.45 -8.95 -7.63
CA ASN A 43 -9.67 -8.18 -7.38
C ASN A 43 -10.88 -9.06 -6.98
N ASN A 44 -10.62 -10.26 -6.44
CA ASN A 44 -11.63 -11.17 -5.94
C ASN A 44 -11.65 -11.17 -4.42
N ILE A 45 -12.83 -11.44 -3.86
CA ILE A 45 -13.00 -11.65 -2.42
C ILE A 45 -12.14 -12.85 -2.00
N ILE A 46 -11.32 -12.66 -0.96
CA ILE A 46 -10.34 -13.67 -0.54
C ILE A 46 -10.94 -14.81 0.30
N GLY A 47 -12.17 -14.66 0.80
CA GLY A 47 -12.89 -15.76 1.46
C GLY A 47 -14.37 -15.47 1.57
N ALA A 48 -15.21 -16.48 1.30
CA ALA A 48 -16.65 -16.36 1.53
C ALA A 48 -16.98 -16.31 3.04
N SER A 49 -16.08 -16.81 3.89
CA SER A 49 -16.17 -16.72 5.35
C SER A 49 -14.79 -16.60 6.02
N SER A 50 -14.75 -16.07 7.25
CA SER A 50 -13.53 -16.08 8.05
C SER A 50 -13.03 -17.49 8.38
N THR A 51 -13.91 -18.48 8.43
CA THR A 51 -13.54 -19.87 8.72
C THR A 51 -12.82 -20.54 7.56
N GLU A 52 -13.20 -20.23 6.32
CA GLU A 52 -12.51 -20.74 5.13
C GLU A 52 -11.17 -20.04 4.90
N PHE A 53 -11.13 -18.73 5.17
CA PHE A 53 -9.92 -17.94 4.99
C PHE A 53 -8.90 -18.18 6.11
N CYS A 54 -9.34 -18.19 7.38
CA CYS A 54 -8.49 -18.40 8.55
C CYS A 54 -8.45 -19.90 8.92
N GLN A 55 -7.80 -20.70 8.08
CA GLN A 55 -7.75 -22.17 8.18
C GLN A 55 -7.24 -22.69 9.53
N GLN A 56 -6.30 -21.97 10.15
CA GLN A 56 -5.76 -22.29 11.48
C GLN A 56 -6.53 -21.60 12.63
N GLY A 57 -7.65 -20.97 12.29
CA GLY A 57 -8.49 -20.23 13.22
C GLY A 57 -8.01 -18.80 13.48
N ILE A 58 -8.54 -18.24 14.57
CA ILE A 58 -8.25 -16.90 15.04
C ILE A 58 -7.39 -17.03 16.30
N ASN A 59 -6.13 -16.60 16.20
CA ASN A 59 -5.23 -16.48 17.34
C ASN A 59 -5.35 -15.07 17.94
N VAL A 60 -5.73 -14.99 19.21
CA VAL A 60 -5.86 -13.72 19.96
C VAL A 60 -4.59 -13.36 20.72
N PHE A 61 -3.47 -14.03 20.43
CA PHE A 61 -2.19 -13.66 21.04
C PHE A 61 -1.84 -12.20 20.68
N PRO A 62 -1.50 -11.35 21.67
CA PRO A 62 -1.37 -9.90 21.49
C PRO A 62 -0.04 -9.49 20.83
N PHE A 63 0.34 -10.13 19.72
CA PHE A 63 1.54 -9.73 18.97
C PHE A 63 1.26 -8.60 17.98
N ALA A 64 0.01 -8.46 17.52
CA ALA A 64 -0.39 -7.44 16.56
C ALA A 64 -1.41 -6.48 17.19
N PRO A 65 -1.14 -5.17 17.18
CA PRO A 65 -2.11 -4.17 17.62
C PRO A 65 -3.20 -3.91 16.58
N ALA A 66 -3.31 -4.69 15.51
CA ALA A 66 -4.31 -4.51 14.46
C ALA A 66 -4.75 -5.88 13.92
N PRO A 67 -5.88 -5.95 13.18
CA PRO A 67 -6.25 -7.15 12.45
C PRO A 67 -5.17 -7.55 11.43
N VAL A 68 -4.68 -8.78 11.54
CA VAL A 68 -3.61 -9.32 10.71
C VAL A 68 -3.84 -10.77 10.30
N VAL A 69 -3.07 -11.18 9.29
CA VAL A 69 -3.03 -12.52 8.73
C VAL A 69 -1.58 -12.97 8.65
N ILE A 70 -1.30 -14.17 9.13
CA ILE A 70 -0.01 -14.84 8.98
C ILE A 70 -0.24 -16.04 8.07
N THR A 71 0.52 -16.12 6.99
CA THR A 71 0.56 -17.32 6.15
C THR A 71 1.74 -18.17 6.60
N LEU A 72 1.44 -19.33 7.18
CA LEU A 72 2.41 -20.34 7.59
C LEU A 72 2.62 -21.30 6.43
N ASN A 73 3.85 -21.42 5.97
CA ASN A 73 4.20 -22.38 4.93
C ASN A 73 4.73 -23.66 5.59
N PHE A 74 3.96 -24.75 5.50
CA PHE A 74 4.35 -26.08 5.97
C PHE A 74 4.79 -27.00 4.81
N GLY A 75 5.55 -26.44 3.86
CA GLY A 75 6.02 -27.13 2.66
C GLY A 75 5.02 -27.06 1.52
N ALA A 76 4.19 -28.10 1.36
CA ALA A 76 3.25 -28.20 0.24
C ALA A 76 1.93 -27.44 0.47
N VAL A 77 1.68 -26.98 1.69
CA VAL A 77 0.43 -26.31 2.08
C VAL A 77 0.77 -24.97 2.74
N ASN A 78 0.08 -23.92 2.27
CA ASN A 78 0.05 -22.63 2.93
C ASN A 78 -1.19 -22.59 3.81
N ASP A 79 -0.97 -22.51 5.11
CA ASP A 79 -1.99 -22.38 6.13
C ASP A 79 -2.14 -20.92 6.54
N THR A 80 -3.36 -20.46 6.69
CA THR A 80 -3.64 -19.07 7.03
C THR A 80 -4.12 -18.96 8.47
N LEU A 81 -3.40 -18.20 9.29
CA LEU A 81 -3.74 -17.87 10.66
C LEU A 81 -4.16 -16.40 10.74
N CYS A 82 -5.29 -16.13 11.37
CA CYS A 82 -5.79 -14.77 11.55
C CYS A 82 -5.61 -14.29 12.99
N SER A 83 -5.49 -12.99 13.20
CA SER A 83 -5.45 -12.40 14.53
C SER A 83 -6.12 -11.02 14.53
N TYR A 84 -6.75 -10.67 15.65
CA TYR A 84 -7.24 -9.32 15.92
C TYR A 84 -7.06 -9.02 17.42
N PRO A 85 -6.83 -7.75 17.80
CA PRO A 85 -6.70 -7.37 19.20
C PRO A 85 -8.05 -7.47 19.90
N THR A 86 -8.10 -8.08 21.09
CA THR A 86 -9.33 -8.22 21.88
C THR A 86 -9.65 -7.00 22.73
N ASP A 87 -8.70 -6.07 22.86
CA ASP A 87 -8.81 -4.89 23.72
C ASP A 87 -8.58 -3.62 22.89
N VAL A 88 -9.48 -2.65 23.05
CA VAL A 88 -9.37 -1.32 22.42
C VAL A 88 -8.07 -0.61 22.78
N SER A 89 -7.55 -0.85 23.99
CA SER A 89 -6.29 -0.26 24.47
C SER A 89 -5.06 -0.76 23.69
N ASN A 90 -5.17 -1.95 23.09
CA ASN A 90 -4.12 -2.56 22.28
C ASN A 90 -4.33 -2.31 20.78
N LEU A 91 -5.45 -1.67 20.40
CA LEU A 91 -5.79 -1.44 19.01
C LEU A 91 -5.12 -0.19 18.46
N GLN A 92 -4.24 -0.39 17.49
CA GLN A 92 -3.62 0.64 16.67
C GLN A 92 -4.09 0.46 15.23
N GLY A 93 -5.15 1.17 14.87
CA GLY A 93 -5.67 1.22 13.49
C GLY A 93 -4.76 1.94 12.49
N SER A 94 -3.51 2.27 12.85
CA SER A 94 -2.65 3.14 12.05
C SER A 94 -2.29 2.52 10.69
N CYS A 95 -2.20 3.34 9.65
CA CYS A 95 -1.95 2.88 8.27
C CYS A 95 -0.46 2.65 7.95
N ASP A 96 0.43 3.21 8.75
CA ASP A 96 1.89 3.23 8.55
C ASP A 96 2.61 2.01 9.17
N ILE A 97 1.93 1.24 10.03
CA ILE A 97 2.53 0.10 10.71
C ILE A 97 2.73 -1.07 9.73
N ALA A 98 3.94 -1.63 9.77
CA ALA A 98 4.37 -2.84 9.09
C ALA A 98 4.85 -3.89 10.11
N PHE A 99 4.61 -5.18 9.84
CA PHE A 99 5.06 -6.27 10.69
C PHE A 99 6.26 -6.98 10.06
N THR A 100 7.42 -6.84 10.70
CA THR A 100 8.67 -7.46 10.24
C THR A 100 8.90 -8.83 10.90
N ASP A 101 8.57 -8.98 12.18
CA ASP A 101 8.77 -10.22 12.92
C ASP A 101 7.70 -10.42 14.02
N PRO A 102 6.82 -11.44 13.91
CA PRO A 102 6.66 -12.31 12.75
C PRO A 102 6.11 -11.55 11.54
N PRO A 103 6.46 -11.95 10.30
CA PRO A 103 5.92 -11.33 9.10
C PRO A 103 4.42 -11.59 9.02
N ALA A 104 3.62 -10.52 9.09
CA ALA A 104 2.17 -10.58 8.99
C ALA A 104 1.66 -9.61 7.91
N GLN A 105 0.59 -10.00 7.23
CA GLN A 105 -0.17 -9.17 6.31
C GLN A 105 -1.29 -8.48 7.08
N ARG A 106 -1.64 -7.25 6.68
CA ARG A 106 -2.68 -6.47 7.35
C ARG A 106 -3.96 -6.44 6.51
N PHE A 107 -5.09 -6.36 7.20
CA PHE A 107 -6.32 -5.93 6.54
C PHE A 107 -6.28 -4.42 6.38
N CYS A 108 -6.21 -3.95 5.13
CA CYS A 108 -6.10 -2.53 4.81
C CYS A 108 -7.40 -2.02 4.21
N ASN A 109 -7.95 -0.96 4.79
CA ASN A 109 -9.12 -0.27 4.28
C ASN A 109 -8.67 0.83 3.32
N CYS A 110 -8.61 0.50 2.03
CA CYS A 110 -8.21 1.43 0.99
C CYS A 110 -9.42 2.18 0.42
N LYS A 111 -9.39 3.51 0.45
CA LYS A 111 -10.33 4.37 -0.26
C LYS A 111 -9.72 4.77 -1.60
N GLN A 112 -10.45 4.55 -2.69
CA GLN A 112 -10.03 5.07 -3.98
C GLN A 112 -10.10 6.59 -3.99
N THR A 113 -9.08 7.22 -4.55
CA THR A 113 -9.15 8.64 -4.85
C THR A 113 -10.01 8.79 -6.10
N THR A 114 -11.17 9.44 -6.00
CA THR A 114 -12.00 9.80 -7.17
C THR A 114 -11.37 10.85 -8.08
N ALA A 115 -10.14 11.31 -7.76
CA ALA A 115 -9.36 12.11 -8.68
C ALA A 115 -8.86 11.22 -9.83
N PRO A 116 -9.01 11.63 -11.10
CA PRO A 116 -8.53 10.86 -12.23
C PRO A 116 -7.03 10.56 -12.07
N PRO A 117 -6.57 9.38 -12.55
CA PRO A 117 -5.17 8.98 -12.45
C PRO A 117 -4.27 10.09 -13.01
N GLN A 118 -3.25 10.47 -12.21
CA GLN A 118 -2.29 11.54 -12.55
C GLN A 118 -1.53 11.32 -13.86
N SER A 119 -1.68 10.15 -14.48
CA SER A 119 -1.20 9.83 -15.83
C SER A 119 -1.70 10.82 -16.90
N GLU A 120 -2.82 11.53 -16.70
CA GLU A 120 -3.27 12.60 -17.63
C GLU A 120 -2.89 14.02 -17.20
N ARG A 121 -2.48 14.27 -15.94
CA ARG A 121 -2.11 15.63 -15.50
C ARG A 121 -0.76 16.11 -16.04
N ARG A 122 0.05 15.22 -16.62
CA ARG A 122 1.30 15.61 -17.29
C ARG A 122 1.11 16.15 -18.72
N ALA A 123 -0.10 16.13 -19.28
CA ALA A 123 -0.35 16.63 -20.64
C ALA A 123 -0.73 18.12 -20.72
N LEU A 124 -0.94 18.83 -19.60
CA LEU A 124 -1.48 20.20 -19.60
C LEU A 124 -0.53 21.30 -19.11
N PHE A 125 0.72 20.97 -18.80
CA PHE A 125 1.77 21.96 -18.60
C PHE A 125 2.83 21.83 -19.69
N THR A 126 2.44 22.14 -20.93
CA THR A 126 3.40 22.67 -21.89
C THR A 126 3.60 24.14 -21.51
N PRO A 127 4.71 24.54 -20.87
CA PRO A 127 5.02 25.96 -20.80
C PRO A 127 5.08 26.47 -22.23
N ALA A 128 4.27 27.49 -22.55
CA ALA A 128 4.41 28.22 -23.80
C ALA A 128 5.87 28.64 -23.92
N ALA A 129 6.56 28.15 -24.95
CA ALA A 129 7.91 28.58 -25.25
C ALA A 129 7.90 30.11 -25.33
N PRO A 130 8.82 30.83 -24.66
CA PRO A 130 8.95 32.26 -24.85
C PRO A 130 9.27 32.51 -26.33
N ALA A 131 8.48 33.37 -26.98
CA ALA A 131 8.74 33.82 -28.33
C ALA A 131 10.15 34.44 -28.38
N VAL A 132 11.06 33.78 -29.10
CA VAL A 132 12.38 34.31 -29.40
C VAL A 132 12.19 35.45 -30.40
N ILE A 133 12.20 36.68 -29.90
CA ILE A 133 12.43 37.86 -30.73
C ILE A 133 13.90 37.79 -31.14
N ALA A 134 14.14 37.46 -32.41
CA ALA A 134 15.47 37.50 -32.99
C ALA A 134 15.91 38.97 -33.10
N ASP A 135 16.87 39.37 -32.28
CA ASP A 135 17.62 40.62 -32.47
C ASP A 135 19.03 40.27 -32.96
N PRO A 136 19.46 40.75 -34.16
CA PRO A 136 20.72 40.38 -34.76
C PRO A 136 21.82 41.37 -34.37
N ALA A 137 22.38 41.26 -33.17
CA ALA A 137 23.70 41.84 -32.89
C ALA A 137 24.31 41.25 -31.61
N SER A 138 25.38 40.47 -31.77
CA SER A 138 26.61 40.51 -30.96
C SER A 138 27.30 39.15 -30.90
N VAL A 139 28.53 39.19 -31.36
CA VAL A 139 29.52 38.12 -31.52
C VAL A 139 30.34 38.00 -30.22
N PHE A 140 30.98 36.83 -30.02
CA PHE A 140 32.11 36.51 -29.11
C PHE A 140 31.75 36.19 -27.63
N PHE A 141 32.36 35.26 -26.88
CA PHE A 141 33.57 34.43 -27.01
C PHE A 141 33.38 33.09 -26.22
N ALA A 142 34.30 32.15 -26.47
CA ALA A 142 34.39 30.77 -25.99
C ALA A 142 34.40 30.54 -24.46
N GLY A 143 34.00 29.33 -24.05
CA GLY A 143 34.21 28.80 -22.70
C GLY A 143 33.89 27.31 -22.61
N VAL A 144 34.91 26.47 -22.74
CA VAL A 144 34.88 25.01 -22.58
C VAL A 144 34.61 24.66 -21.12
N SER A 145 33.67 23.75 -20.84
CA SER A 145 33.79 22.81 -19.72
C SER A 145 32.90 21.58 -19.88
N ASN A 146 33.59 20.45 -19.79
CA ASN A 146 33.16 19.09 -19.97
C ASN A 146 32.41 18.63 -18.69
N ALA A 147 31.17 18.16 -18.81
CA ALA A 147 30.47 17.50 -17.71
C ALA A 147 29.75 16.24 -18.22
N THR A 148 30.22 15.12 -17.72
CA THR A 148 29.89 13.73 -18.04
C THR A 148 28.45 13.37 -17.66
N PRO A 149 27.71 12.59 -18.47
CA PRO A 149 26.39 12.09 -18.07
C PRO A 149 26.53 10.92 -17.09
N ARG A 150 25.93 11.03 -15.90
CA ARG A 150 25.71 9.88 -14.99
C ARG A 150 24.46 9.12 -15.44
N LEU A 151 24.67 7.93 -15.99
CA LEU A 151 23.68 6.87 -16.08
C LEU A 151 23.34 6.39 -14.66
N ARG A 152 22.07 6.41 -14.25
CA ARG A 152 21.59 5.59 -13.13
C ARG A 152 20.86 4.39 -13.69
N GLY A 153 21.51 3.23 -13.56
CA GLY A 153 20.98 1.93 -13.88
C GLY A 153 19.95 1.46 -12.85
N LYS A 154 19.02 0.68 -13.37
CA LYS A 154 18.03 -0.17 -12.72
C LYS A 154 18.77 -1.35 -12.06
N VAL A 155 18.42 -1.69 -10.82
CA VAL A 155 18.77 -2.98 -10.21
C VAL A 155 17.47 -3.65 -9.80
N VAL A 156 17.43 -4.95 -10.10
CA VAL A 156 16.32 -5.91 -10.11
C VAL A 156 15.66 -6.04 -8.74
#